data_AF-L0GU45-F1
#
_entry.id   AF-L0GU45-F1
#
_cell.length_a   1.000
_cell.length_b   1.000
_cell.length_c   1.000
_cell.angle_alpha   90.00
_cell.angle_beta   90.00
_cell.angle_gamma   90.00
#
_symmetry.space_group_name_H-M   'P 1'
#
loop_
_entity.id
_entity.type
_entity.pdbx_description
1 polymer ?
#
loop_
_entity_poly.entity_id
_entity_poly.type
_entity_poly.pdbx_seq_one_letter_code
_entity_poly.pdbx_strand_id
1 'polypeptide(L)' 'MNQVLASQRTNSREEVLEKVHDLFTEVLAHDGYGDIRIEMRILRRGQKEVIVHCGKQYRYVVDFWRPGEA' A
#
# COMPACT_ATOMS: atom_id res chain seq x y z
N MET A 1 17.98 30.91 -18.24
CA MET A 1 18.04 29.56 -17.65
C MET A 1 16.61 29.13 -17.35
N ASN A 2 16.01 28.36 -18.26
CA ASN A 2 14.59 28.05 -18.24
C ASN A 2 14.31 26.76 -17.48
N GLN A 3 13.29 26.84 -16.61
CA GLN A 3 12.67 25.76 -15.86
C GLN A 3 12.44 24.51 -16.72
N VAL A 4 12.98 23.37 -16.28
CA VAL A 4 12.46 22.05 -16.63
C VAL A 4 11.32 21.78 -15.65
N LEU A 5 10.10 22.18 -16.00
CA LEU A 5 8.90 21.65 -15.40
C LEU A 5 8.77 20.20 -15.90
N ALA A 6 9.20 19.25 -15.08
CA ALA A 6 8.89 17.85 -15.29
C ALA A 6 7.37 17.72 -15.40
N SER A 7 6.89 17.47 -16.63
CA SER A 7 5.51 17.08 -16.90
C SER A 7 5.22 15.86 -16.02
N GLN A 8 4.47 16.04 -14.93
CA GLN A 8 4.03 14.94 -14.09
C GLN A 8 3.11 14.07 -14.94
N ARG A 9 3.62 12.91 -15.38
CA ARG A 9 2.82 11.88 -16.06
C ARG A 9 1.69 11.47 -15.10
N THR A 10 0.46 11.59 -15.56
CA THR A 10 -0.69 11.03 -14.84
C THR A 10 -0.79 9.55 -15.18
N ASN A 11 -0.96 8.70 -14.18
CA ASN A 11 -1.19 7.28 -14.40
C ASN A 11 -2.66 7.07 -14.78
N SER A 12 -2.89 6.16 -15.72
CA SER A 12 -4.22 5.67 -16.10
C SER A 12 -4.83 4.80 -14.99
N ARG A 13 -6.15 4.61 -15.07
CA ARG A 13 -6.86 3.68 -14.17
C ARG A 13 -6.31 2.27 -14.29
N GLU A 14 -5.98 1.86 -15.51
CA GLU A 14 -5.50 0.53 -15.86
C GLU A 14 -4.12 0.27 -15.22
N GLU A 15 -3.18 1.23 -15.31
CA GLU A 15 -1.86 1.14 -14.65
C GLU A 15 -1.99 1.02 -13.12
N VAL A 16 -2.97 1.70 -12.51
CA VAL A 16 -3.23 1.60 -11.06
C VAL A 16 -3.81 0.23 -10.69
N LEU A 17 -4.75 -0.29 -11.49
CA LEU A 17 -5.37 -1.59 -11.24
C LEU A 17 -4.36 -2.74 -11.40
N GLU A 18 -3.51 -2.68 -12.42
CA GLU A 18 -2.42 -3.64 -12.62
C GLU A 18 -1.47 -3.64 -11.41
N LYS A 19 -1.05 -2.46 -10.95
CA LYS A 19 -0.19 -2.36 -9.76
C LYS A 19 -0.87 -2.93 -8.50
N VAL A 20 -2.16 -2.68 -8.29
CA VAL A 20 -2.90 -3.24 -7.14
C VAL A 20 -2.99 -4.77 -7.23
N HIS A 21 -3.23 -5.31 -8.43
CA HIS A 21 -3.26 -6.74 -8.67
C HIS A 21 -1.90 -7.40 -8.35
N ASP A 22 -0.81 -6.78 -8.80
CA ASP A 22 0.55 -7.29 -8.52
C ASP A 22 0.82 -7.33 -7.01
N LEU A 23 0.56 -6.23 -6.30
CA LEU A 23 0.76 -6.13 -4.86
C LEU A 23 -0.11 -7.14 -4.08
N PHE A 24 -1.36 -7.33 -4.53
CA PHE A 24 -2.23 -8.37 -3.98
C PHE A 24 -1.65 -9.77 -4.18
N THR A 25 -1.14 -10.07 -5.37
CA THR A 25 -0.54 -11.36 -5.69
C THR A 25 0.72 -11.62 -4.85
N GLU A 26 1.55 -10.60 -4.67
CA GLU A 26 2.74 -10.66 -3.81
C GLU A 26 2.39 -10.95 -2.35
N VAL A 27 1.37 -10.27 -1.80
CA VAL A 27 0.90 -10.51 -0.42
C VAL A 27 0.25 -11.89 -0.29
N LEU A 28 -0.53 -12.33 -1.29
CA LEU A 28 -1.15 -13.64 -1.31
C LEU A 28 -0.11 -14.78 -1.33
N ALA A 29 0.99 -14.60 -2.06
CA ALA A 29 2.09 -15.55 -2.12
C ALA A 29 3.03 -15.48 -0.89
N HIS A 30 2.88 -14.49 -0.03
CA HIS A 30 3.73 -14.33 1.14
C HIS A 30 3.33 -15.31 2.25
N ASP A 31 4.26 -16.19 2.63
CA ASP A 31 4.15 -17.02 3.82
C ASP A 31 4.35 -16.17 5.09
N GLY A 32 3.26 -15.58 5.57
CA GLY A 32 3.26 -14.61 6.67
C GLY A 32 1.99 -13.77 6.73
N TYR A 33 2.11 -12.55 7.26
CA TYR A 33 1.04 -11.55 7.25
C TYR A 33 1.45 -10.41 6.32
N GLY A 34 0.50 -9.90 5.54
CA GLY A 34 0.69 -8.71 4.72
C GLY A 34 -0.45 -7.73 4.92
N ASP A 35 -0.18 -6.45 4.65
CA ASP A 35 -1.19 -5.40 4.71
C ASP A 35 -1.26 -4.69 3.36
N ILE A 36 -2.49 -4.48 2.88
CA ILE A 36 -2.78 -3.65 1.72
C ILE A 36 -3.85 -2.65 2.13
N ARG A 37 -3.52 -1.37 2.02
CA ARG A 37 -4.43 -0.27 2.30
C ARG A 37 -4.41 0.71 1.14
N ILE A 38 -5.59 0.93 0.56
CA ILE A 38 -5.79 1.85 -0.56
C ILE A 38 -6.57 3.05 -0.05
N GLU A 39 -6.00 4.24 -0.23
CA GLU A 39 -6.65 5.50 0.05
C GLU A 39 -6.87 6.28 -1.25
N MET A 40 -8.00 6.96 -1.37
CA MET A 40 -8.29 7.81 -2.53
C MET A 40 -8.69 9.19 -2.07
N ARG A 41 -8.02 10.21 -2.61
CA ARG A 41 -8.35 11.62 -2.37
C ARG A 41 -8.90 12.22 -3.67
N ILE A 42 -10.08 12.82 -3.57
CA ILE A 42 -10.68 13.55 -4.69
C ILE A 42 -9.95 14.89 -4.81
N LEU A 43 -9.32 15.13 -5.94
CA LEU A 43 -8.64 16.38 -6.26
C LEU A 43 -9.57 17.30 -7.08
N ARG A 44 -9.07 18.49 -7.38
CA ARG A 44 -9.77 19.43 -8.27
C ARG A 44 -9.79 18.90 -9.71
N ARG A 45 -10.73 19.40 -10.53
CA ARG A 45 -10.84 19.08 -11.97
C ARG A 45 -11.04 17.59 -12.29
N GLY A 46 -11.70 16.85 -11.41
CA GLY A 46 -12.04 15.44 -11.64
C GLY A 46 -10.86 14.48 -11.50
N GLN A 47 -9.70 14.94 -11.04
CA GLN A 47 -8.57 14.08 -10.73
C GLN A 47 -8.77 13.36 -9.39
N LYS A 48 -8.13 12.21 -9.25
CA LYS A 48 -8.03 11.49 -7.98
C LYS A 48 -6.56 11.16 -7.72
N GLU A 49 -6.13 11.35 -6.48
CA GLU A 49 -4.89 10.78 -5.98
C GLU A 49 -5.21 9.42 -5.38
N VAL A 50 -4.48 8.38 -5.78
CA VAL A 50 -4.59 7.02 -5.24
C VAL A 50 -3.29 6.71 -4.53
N ILE A 51 -3.38 6.41 -3.24
CA ILE A 51 -2.24 6.06 -2.39
C ILE A 51 -2.40 4.59 -2.03
N VAL A 52 -1.38 3.79 -2.36
CA VAL A 52 -1.36 2.36 -2.04
C VAL A 52 -0.26 2.11 -1.01
N HIS A 53 -0.66 1.79 0.21
CA HIS A 53 0.23 1.24 1.22
C HIS A 53 0.24 -0.28 1.05
N CYS A 54 1.42 -0.85 0.87
CA CYS A 54 1.60 -2.29 0.78
C CYS A 54 2.94 -2.67 1.42
N GLY A 55 2.94 -3.75 2.20
CA GLY A 55 4.16 -4.26 2.79
C GLY A 55 3.97 -5.57 3.54
N LYS A 56 5.10 -6.25 3.75
CA LYS A 56 5.20 -7.38 4.67
C LYS A 56 5.00 -6.88 6.10
N GLN A 57 4.23 -7.60 6.88
CA GLN A 57 3.99 -7.32 8.28
C GLN A 57 4.63 -8.40 9.13
N TYR A 58 5.46 -7.98 10.08
CA TYR A 58 6.14 -8.89 10.98
C TYR A 58 5.32 -9.03 12.25
N ARG A 59 4.64 -10.17 12.41
CA ARG A 59 3.88 -10.50 13.62
C ARG A 59 4.65 -11.50 14.45
N TYR A 60 4.69 -11.25 15.76
CA TYR A 60 5.30 -12.13 16.74
C TYR A 60 4.24 -12.57 17.74
N VAL A 61 4.18 -13.87 18.01
CA VAL A 61 3.50 -14.40 19.19
C VAL A 61 4.57 -14.54 20.26
N VAL A 62 4.34 -13.91 21.41
CA VAL A 62 5.27 -13.92 22.54
C VAL A 62 4.53 -14.48 23.73
N ASP A 63 5.08 -15.56 24.30
CA ASP A 63 4.58 -16.08 25.56
C ASP A 63 4.77 -15.02 26.66
N PHE A 64 3.70 -14.78 27.41
CA PHE A 64 3.73 -13.86 28.54
C PHE A 64 3.32 -14.62 29.80
N TRP A 65 4.25 -14.74 30.75
CA TRP A 65 3.92 -15.27 32.06
C TRP A 65 3.10 -14.23 32.83
N ARG A 66 1.86 -14.59 33.19
CA ARG A 66 1.03 -13.78 34.08
C ARG A 66 1.49 -14.00 35.52
N PRO A 67 1.99 -12.96 36.22
CA PRO A 67 2.33 -13.12 37.62
C PRO A 67 1.08 -13.38 38.46
N GLY A 68 1.00 -14.53 39.11
CA GLY A 68 -0.02 -14.84 40.12
C GLY A 68 -1.02 -15.95 39.80
N GLU A 69 -0.92 -16.63 38.66
CA GLU A 69 -1.64 -17.88 38.41
C GLU A 69 -0.71 -19.07 38.74
N ALA A 70 -0.85 -19.61 39.96
CA ALA A 70 -0.24 -20.87 40.41
C ALA A 70 -1.34 -21.83 40.87
#